data_AF-A0A662CIQ5-F1
#
_entry.id   AF-A0A662CIQ5-F1
#
_cell.length_a   1.000
_cell.length_b   1.000
_cell.length_c   1.000
_cell.angle_alpha   90.00
_cell.angle_beta   90.00
_cell.angle_gamma   90.00
#
_symmetry.space_group_name_H-M   'P 1'
#
loop_
_entity.id
_entity.type
_entity.pdbx_description
1 polymer ?
#
loop_
_entity_poly.entity_id
_entity_poly.type
_entity_poly.pdbx_seq_one_letter_code
_entity_poly.pdbx_strand_id
1 'polypeptide(L)'
;MLTEFVFVLEKVYLVDKELVRDMVHEFVSMPGVRILYQLDVKKLLTYWPGIVPDCGDAIVLASWEEVKREKVAIFTFDKKFLGVLKKLQVPVWEH
;
A
#
# COMPACT_ATOMS: atom_id res chain seq x y z
N MET A 1 -0.84 -4.63 2.65
CA MET A 1 -0.30 -3.50 3.43
C MET A 1 -0.55 -3.63 4.92
N LEU A 2 -1.79 -3.71 5.44
CA LEU A 2 -1.98 -3.81 6.91
C LEU A 2 -1.32 -5.07 7.51
N THR A 3 -1.40 -6.20 6.82
CA THR A 3 -0.68 -7.43 7.19
C THR A 3 0.82 -7.26 7.20
N GLU A 4 1.38 -6.52 6.24
CA GLU A 4 2.81 -6.22 6.16
C GLU A 4 3.24 -5.28 7.29
N PHE A 5 2.44 -4.25 7.59
CA PHE A 5 2.66 -3.36 8.73
C PHE A 5 2.73 -4.15 10.05
N VAL A 6 1.75 -5.03 10.30
CA VAL A 6 1.73 -5.91 11.49
C VAL A 6 2.93 -6.85 11.49
N PHE A 7 3.21 -7.50 10.36
CA PHE A 7 4.33 -8.44 10.25
C PHE A 7 5.67 -7.77 10.53
N VAL A 8 5.94 -6.60 9.94
CA VAL A 8 7.19 -5.87 10.10
C VAL A 8 7.36 -5.44 11.56
N LEU A 9 6.33 -4.85 12.17
CA LEU A 9 6.41 -4.43 13.57
C LEU A 9 6.62 -5.62 14.52
N GLU A 10 5.87 -6.72 14.34
CA GLU A 10 5.95 -7.88 15.23
C GLU A 10 7.23 -8.70 15.00
N LYS A 11 7.61 -8.94 13.74
CA LYS A 11 8.66 -9.93 13.40
C LYS A 11 10.02 -9.32 13.12
N VAL A 12 10.07 -8.09 12.61
CA VAL A 12 11.33 -7.42 12.29
C VAL A 12 11.74 -6.51 13.44
N TYR A 13 10.82 -5.68 13.93
CA TYR A 13 11.09 -4.74 15.02
C TYR A 13 10.80 -5.29 16.41
N LEU A 14 10.19 -6.48 16.52
CA LEU A 14 9.89 -7.15 17.79
C LEU A 14 9.06 -6.28 18.75
N VAL A 15 8.16 -5.47 18.19
CA VAL A 15 7.22 -4.65 18.95
C VAL A 15 6.20 -5.56 19.64
N ASP A 16 5.82 -5.20 20.86
CA ASP A 16 4.81 -5.94 21.61
C ASP A 16 3.47 -6.02 20.87
N LYS A 17 2.80 -7.17 20.95
CA LYS A 17 1.58 -7.45 20.19
C LYS A 17 0.41 -6.57 20.61
N GLU A 18 0.31 -6.23 21.90
CA GLU A 18 -0.73 -5.34 22.40
C GLU A 18 -0.50 -3.93 21.87
N LEU A 19 0.76 -3.48 21.82
CA LEU A 19 1.11 -2.20 21.21
C LEU A 19 0.83 -2.18 19.70
N VAL A 20 1.18 -3.24 18.95
CA VAL A 20 0.85 -3.33 17.51
C VAL A 20 -0.67 -3.31 17.28
N ARG A 21 -1.45 -4.02 18.12
CA ARG A 21 -2.92 -3.98 18.08
C ARG A 21 -3.43 -2.55 18.28
N ASP A 22 -2.92 -1.84 19.28
CA ASP A 22 -3.37 -0.49 19.60
C ASP A 22 -3.03 0.49 18.47
N MET A 23 -1.83 0.40 17.90
CA MET A 23 -1.44 1.16 16.72
C MET A 23 -2.36 0.90 15.51
N VAL A 24 -2.70 -0.36 15.24
CA VAL A 24 -3.62 -0.71 14.15
C VAL A 24 -5.02 -0.17 14.43
N HIS A 25 -5.52 -0.32 15.67
CA HIS A 25 -6.84 0.17 16.07
C HIS A 25 -6.94 1.70 15.92
N GLU A 26 -5.93 2.44 16.37
CA GLU A 26 -5.86 3.89 16.19
C GLU A 26 -5.84 4.26 14.72
N PHE A 27 -4.97 3.64 13.92
CA PHE A 27 -4.82 3.93 12.49
C PHE A 27 -6.13 3.75 11.71
N VAL A 28 -6.83 2.62 11.90
CA VAL A 28 -8.09 2.35 11.19
C VAL A 28 -9.27 3.17 11.70
N SER A 29 -9.15 3.75 12.90
CA SER A 29 -10.16 4.65 13.49
C SER A 29 -9.93 6.12 13.17
N MET A 30 -8.81 6.47 12.52
CA MET A 30 -8.50 7.86 12.18
C MET A 30 -9.55 8.46 11.22
N PRO A 31 -10.12 9.65 11.53
CA PRO A 31 -11.00 10.34 10.61
C PRO A 31 -10.32 10.58 9.25
N GLY A 32 -11.01 10.23 8.16
CA GLY A 32 -10.49 10.36 6.80
C GLY A 32 -9.71 9.13 6.29
N VAL A 33 -9.44 8.13 7.13
CA VAL A 33 -8.91 6.84 6.67
C VAL A 33 -10.05 5.97 6.15
N ARG A 34 -9.86 5.42 4.94
CA ARG A 34 -10.75 4.41 4.35
C ARG A 34 -9.95 3.17 4.00
N ILE A 35 -10.38 2.03 4.52
CA ILE A 35 -9.79 0.73 4.20
C ILE A 35 -10.41 0.17 2.93
N LEU A 36 -9.56 -0.18 1.95
CA LEU A 36 -9.95 -0.90 0.76
C LEU A 36 -9.83 -2.40 1.04
N TYR A 37 -10.97 -3.08 1.13
CA TYR A 37 -11.03 -4.53 1.42
C TYR A 37 -10.98 -5.40 0.15
N GLN A 38 -11.23 -4.82 -1.01
CA GLN A 38 -11.29 -5.53 -2.29
C GLN A 38 -10.03 -5.24 -3.09
N LEU A 39 -9.50 -6.31 -3.70
CA LEU A 39 -8.37 -6.28 -4.61
C LEU A 39 -8.75 -7.07 -5.86
N ASP A 40 -8.70 -6.45 -7.04
CA ASP A 40 -8.79 -7.18 -8.28
C ASP A 40 -7.47 -7.96 -8.51
N VAL A 41 -7.51 -9.26 -8.18
CA VAL A 41 -6.36 -10.16 -8.34
C VAL A 41 -5.98 -10.32 -9.81
N LYS A 42 -6.92 -10.26 -10.75
CA LYS A 42 -6.57 -10.33 -12.18
C LYS A 42 -5.76 -9.11 -12.57
N LYS A 43 -6.16 -7.93 -12.10
CA LYS A 43 -5.42 -6.69 -12.32
C LYS A 43 -4.04 -6.74 -11.67
N LEU A 44 -3.93 -7.22 -10.43
CA LEU A 44 -2.64 -7.45 -9.76
C LEU A 44 -1.67 -8.28 -10.63
N LEU A 45 -2.16 -9.38 -11.18
CA LEU A 45 -1.36 -10.30 -12.02
C LEU A 45 -0.96 -9.69 -13.37
N THR A 46 -1.56 -8.57 -13.79
CA THR A 46 -1.06 -7.81 -14.96
C THR A 46 0.14 -6.94 -14.62
N TYR A 47 0.34 -6.60 -13.34
CA TYR A 47 1.46 -5.78 -12.87
C TYR A 47 2.60 -6.62 -12.30
N TRP A 48 2.29 -7.62 -11.48
CA TRP A 48 3.27 -8.45 -10.79
C TRP A 48 3.54 -9.76 -11.52
N PRO A 49 4.80 -10.24 -11.59
CA PRO A 49 6.05 -9.58 -11.16
C PRO A 49 6.71 -8.73 -12.27
N GLY A 50 6.07 -8.59 -13.43
CA GLY A 50 6.71 -8.01 -14.62
C GLY A 50 6.96 -6.50 -14.54
N ILE A 51 5.90 -5.71 -14.34
CA ILE A 51 5.96 -4.25 -14.31
C ILE A 51 6.39 -3.77 -12.93
N VAL A 52 5.83 -4.36 -11.88
CA VAL A 52 6.15 -4.10 -10.49
C VAL A 52 6.67 -5.41 -9.86
N PRO A 53 7.99 -5.53 -9.62
CA PRO A 53 8.58 -6.78 -9.13
C PRO A 53 8.17 -7.16 -7.71
N ASP A 54 8.00 -6.16 -6.83
CA ASP A 54 7.54 -6.38 -5.46
C ASP A 54 6.01 -6.58 -5.42
N CYS A 55 5.55 -7.59 -4.68
CA CYS A 55 4.13 -7.92 -4.61
C CYS A 55 3.34 -6.90 -3.79
N GLY A 56 3.92 -6.35 -2.71
CA GLY A 56 3.31 -5.31 -1.90
C GLY A 56 3.08 -4.04 -2.71
N ASP A 57 4.09 -3.57 -3.42
CA ASP A 57 3.98 -2.42 -4.33
C ASP A 57 2.96 -2.67 -5.45
N ALA A 58 2.91 -3.88 -6.01
CA ALA A 58 1.94 -4.22 -7.04
C ALA A 58 0.50 -4.24 -6.50
N ILE A 59 0.30 -4.68 -5.25
CA ILE A 59 -0.98 -4.58 -4.55
C ILE A 59 -1.38 -3.12 -4.37
N VAL A 60 -0.45 -2.23 -4.00
CA VAL A 60 -0.73 -0.78 -3.89
C VAL A 60 -1.17 -0.21 -5.24
N LEU A 61 -0.47 -0.52 -6.31
CA LEU A 61 -0.82 -0.08 -7.67
C LEU A 61 -2.19 -0.62 -8.11
N ALA A 62 -2.45 -1.91 -7.90
CA ALA A 62 -3.73 -2.53 -8.25
C ALA A 62 -4.89 -1.95 -7.41
N SER A 63 -4.65 -1.65 -6.14
CA SER A 63 -5.65 -1.01 -5.27
C SER A 63 -5.93 0.44 -5.68
N TRP A 64 -4.91 1.18 -6.11
CA TRP A 64 -5.08 2.54 -6.63
C TRP A 64 -5.95 2.56 -7.89
N GLU A 65 -5.81 1.57 -8.78
CA GLU A 65 -6.62 1.48 -10.00
C GLU A 65 -8.13 1.43 -9.73
N GLU A 66 -8.56 0.83 -8.61
CA GLU A 66 -9.96 0.75 -8.19
C GLU A 66 -10.52 2.10 -7.77
N VAL A 67 -9.67 2.98 -7.20
CA VAL A 67 -10.08 4.27 -6.64
C VAL A 67 -9.60 5.47 -7.45
N LYS A 68 -8.88 5.27 -8.56
CA LYS A 68 -8.27 6.36 -9.33
C LYS A 68 -9.25 7.43 -9.81
N ARG A 69 -10.54 7.09 -9.98
CA ARG A 69 -11.62 8.04 -10.33
C ARG A 69 -11.83 9.11 -9.25
N GLU A 70 -11.42 8.85 -8.02
CA GLU A 70 -11.48 9.77 -6.88
C GLU A 70 -10.31 10.78 -6.86
N LYS A 71 -9.43 10.77 -7.88
CA LYS A 71 -8.28 11.68 -8.03
C LYS A 71 -7.29 11.58 -6.86
N VAL A 72 -7.13 10.36 -6.33
CA VAL A 72 -6.15 10.06 -5.28
C VAL A 72 -4.76 9.82 -5.86
N ALA A 73 -3.72 10.18 -5.11
CA ALA A 73 -2.33 9.91 -5.44
C ALA A 73 -1.77 8.80 -4.54
N ILE A 74 -0.76 8.08 -5.03
CA ILE A 74 0.00 7.13 -4.22
C ILE A 74 1.07 7.88 -3.42
N PHE A 75 1.17 7.58 -2.13
CA PHE A 75 2.25 8.03 -1.28
C PHE A 75 3.13 6.85 -0.90
N THR A 76 4.44 6.95 -1.16
CA THR A 76 5.43 5.93 -0.79
C THR A 76 6.81 6.57 -0.65
N PHE A 77 7.63 6.02 0.24
CA PHE A 77 9.04 6.41 0.40
C PHE A 77 9.99 5.55 -0.46
N ASP A 78 9.50 4.48 -1.10
CA ASP A 78 10.34 3.64 -1.96
C ASP A 78 10.66 4.35 -3.28
N LYS A 79 11.94 4.72 -3.44
CA LYS A 79 12.44 5.42 -4.64
C LYS A 79 12.36 4.57 -5.91
N LYS A 80 12.52 3.24 -5.82
CA LYS A 80 12.40 2.35 -6.97
C LYS A 80 10.94 2.30 -7.40
N PHE A 81 10.01 2.16 -6.46
CA PHE A 81 8.58 2.15 -6.77
C PHE A 81 8.11 3.50 -7.32
N LEU A 82 8.53 4.63 -6.74
CA LEU A 82 8.29 5.96 -7.30
C LEU A 82 8.74 6.07 -8.76
N GLY A 83 9.91 5.50 -9.09
CA GLY A 83 10.40 5.44 -10.47
C GLY A 83 9.49 4.66 -11.41
N VAL A 84 8.89 3.57 -10.94
CA VAL A 84 7.89 2.79 -11.70
C VAL A 84 6.60 3.58 -11.87
N LEU A 85 6.07 4.18 -10.80
CA LEU A 85 4.83 4.97 -10.82
C LEU A 85 4.93 6.16 -11.79
N LYS A 86 6.05 6.87 -11.79
CA LYS A 86 6.31 7.98 -12.73
C LYS A 86 6.29 7.52 -14.19
N LYS A 87 6.90 6.36 -14.51
CA LYS A 87 6.87 5.79 -15.86
C LYS A 87 5.45 5.40 -16.30
N LEU A 88 4.63 4.95 -15.35
CA LEU A 88 3.23 4.60 -15.57
C LEU A 88 2.28 5.81 -15.54
N GLN A 89 2.81 7.03 -15.30
CA GLN A 89 2.02 8.26 -15.15
C GLN A 89 0.97 8.18 -14.03
N VAL A 90 1.23 7.39 -12.99
CA VAL A 90 0.39 7.34 -11.80
C VAL A 90 0.68 8.56 -10.94
N PRO A 91 -0.35 9.32 -10.48
CA PRO A 91 -0.15 10.46 -9.61
C PRO A 91 0.52 10.01 -8.30
N VAL A 92 1.62 10.68 -7.95
CA VAL A 92 2.36 10.45 -6.71
C VAL A 92 2.35 11.71 -5.86
N TRP A 93 2.24 11.54 -4.55
CA TRP A 93 2.42 12.63 -3.61
C TRP A 93 3.90 12.70 -3.21
N GLU A 94 4.55 13.83 -3.49
CA GLU A 94 5.93 14.11 -3.08
C GLU A 94 5.90 15.22 -2.02
N HIS A 95 6.65 15.03 -0.94
CA HIS A 95 6.91 16.09 0.05
C HIS A 95 8.03 17.01 -0.42
#